data_AF-A0AB73UIX5-F1
#
_entry.id   AF-A0AB73UIX5-F1
#
_cell.length_a   1.000
_cell.length_b   1.000
_cell.length_c   1.000
_cell.angle_alpha   90.00
_cell.angle_beta   90.00
_cell.angle_gamma   90.00
#
_symmetry.space_group_name_H-M   'P 1'
#
loop_
_entity.id
_entity.type
_entity.pdbx_description
1 polymer ?
#
loop_
_entity_poly.entity_id
_entity_poly.type
_entity_poly.pdbx_seq_one_letter_code
_entity_poly.pdbx_strand_id
1 'polypeptide(L)'
;MPFESYKDEKSFRENCPCFYTILEFVENEVDTDVRWYFHRGYSHPPEKRYTMIFTSYDDPNYKDYILSIECAYRDSKYECRIVKKVDGLSP
;
A
#
# COMPACT_ATOMS: atom_id res chain seq x y z
N MET A 1 17.15 -2.07 12.01
CA MET A 1 17.44 -2.75 10.73
C MET A 1 17.10 -1.77 9.61
N PRO A 2 17.90 -1.66 8.54
CA PRO A 2 17.65 -0.66 7.51
C PRO A 2 16.36 -1.00 6.77
N PHE A 3 15.40 -0.09 6.82
CA PHE A 3 14.28 -0.05 5.89
C PHE A 3 14.57 1.07 4.90
N GLU A 4 14.23 0.86 3.64
CA GLU A 4 14.30 1.94 2.66
C GLU A 4 12.93 2.59 2.54
N SER A 5 12.90 3.92 2.46
CA SER A 5 11.68 4.69 2.31
C SER A 5 11.67 5.40 0.96
N TYR A 6 10.57 5.26 0.23
CA TYR A 6 10.39 5.83 -1.09
C TYR A 6 9.25 6.84 -1.03
N LYS A 7 9.52 8.07 -1.46
CA LYS A 7 8.53 9.16 -1.50
C LYS A 7 7.84 9.28 -2.85
N ASP A 8 8.38 8.62 -3.86
CA ASP A 8 7.87 8.62 -5.22
C ASP A 8 7.53 7.20 -5.66
N GLU A 9 6.43 7.08 -6.39
CA GLU A 9 5.89 5.80 -6.84
C GLU A 9 6.84 5.08 -7.78
N LYS A 10 7.51 5.83 -8.67
CA LYS A 10 8.42 5.27 -9.67
C LYS A 10 9.59 4.54 -9.01
N SER A 11 10.28 5.17 -8.05
CA SER A 11 11.39 4.54 -7.34
C SER A 11 10.90 3.36 -6.51
N PHE A 12 9.72 3.45 -5.89
CA PHE A 12 9.19 2.29 -5.16
C PHE A 12 8.88 1.12 -6.09
N ARG A 13 8.25 1.37 -7.24
CA ARG A 13 7.96 0.35 -8.25
C ARG A 13 9.21 -0.36 -8.75
N GLU A 14 10.30 0.38 -8.93
CA GLU A 14 11.58 -0.19 -9.36
C GLU A 14 12.24 -1.08 -8.28
N ASN A 15 11.86 -0.93 -7.01
CA ASN A 15 12.47 -1.61 -5.87
C ASN A 15 11.51 -2.54 -5.09
N CYS A 16 10.25 -2.63 -5.50
CA CYS A 16 9.20 -3.44 -4.87
C CYS A 16 8.74 -4.51 -5.86
N PRO A 17 9.22 -5.77 -5.76
CA PRO A 17 8.86 -6.83 -6.69
C PRO A 17 7.35 -7.18 -6.67
N CYS A 18 6.67 -6.87 -5.56
CA CYS A 18 5.22 -7.06 -5.39
C CYS A 18 4.40 -5.79 -5.66
N PHE A 19 4.96 -4.78 -6.32
CA PHE A 19 4.26 -3.50 -6.57
C PHE A 19 2.90 -3.71 -7.24
N TYR A 20 2.85 -4.48 -8.33
CA TYR A 20 1.61 -4.73 -9.07
C TYR A 20 0.65 -5.63 -8.29
N THR A 21 1.16 -6.58 -7.49
CA THR A 21 0.33 -7.41 -6.60
C THR A 21 -0.38 -6.56 -5.54
N ILE A 22 0.29 -5.52 -5.02
CA ILE A 22 -0.33 -4.56 -4.09
C ILE A 22 -1.46 -3.82 -4.80
N LEU A 23 -1.23 -3.33 -6.02
CA LEU A 23 -2.26 -2.58 -6.77
C LEU A 23 -3.48 -3.45 -7.07
N GLU A 24 -3.27 -4.67 -7.56
CA GLU A 24 -4.33 -5.64 -7.82
C GLU A 24 -5.11 -5.99 -6.55
N PHE A 25 -4.43 -6.13 -5.41
CA PHE A 25 -5.09 -6.32 -4.11
C PHE A 25 -5.98 -5.14 -3.72
N VAL A 26 -5.50 -3.90 -3.94
CA VAL A 26 -6.31 -2.69 -3.66
C VAL A 26 -7.53 -2.61 -4.56
N GLU A 27 -7.39 -2.93 -5.85
CA GLU A 27 -8.49 -2.86 -6.80
C GLU A 27 -9.59 -3.91 -6.55
N ASN A 28 -9.22 -5.11 -6.08
CA ASN A 28 -10.15 -6.23 -5.95
C ASN A 28 -10.70 -6.44 -4.52
N GLU A 29 -9.90 -6.16 -3.49
CA GLU A 29 -10.21 -6.56 -2.09
C GLU A 29 -10.51 -5.38 -1.17
N VAL A 30 -10.22 -4.15 -1.59
CA VAL A 30 -10.48 -2.95 -0.77
C VAL A 30 -11.80 -2.33 -1.20
N ASP A 31 -12.84 -2.50 -0.39
CA ASP A 31 -14.11 -1.79 -0.58
C ASP A 31 -13.93 -0.28 -0.31
N THR A 32 -14.20 0.54 -1.32
CA THR A 32 -13.90 1.98 -1.31
C THR A 32 -14.74 2.74 -2.34
N ASP A 33 -15.21 3.92 -1.96
CA ASP A 33 -15.83 4.91 -2.85
C ASP A 33 -14.82 5.94 -3.37
N VAL A 34 -13.58 5.89 -2.88
CA VAL A 34 -12.49 6.79 -3.29
C VAL A 34 -11.43 6.07 -4.12
N ARG A 35 -10.73 6.84 -4.94
CA ARG A 35 -9.49 6.38 -5.58
C ARG A 35 -8.31 6.61 -4.66
N TRP A 36 -7.48 5.58 -4.52
CA TRP A 36 -6.25 5.59 -3.75
C TRP A 36 -5.06 6.05 -4.58
N TYR A 37 -4.24 6.93 -4.01
CA TYR A 37 -3.01 7.43 -4.62
C TYR A 37 -1.80 7.03 -3.81
N PHE A 38 -0.74 6.61 -4.49
CA PHE A 38 0.53 6.33 -3.84
C PHE A 38 0.99 7.56 -3.04
N HIS A 39 1.27 7.35 -1.76
CA HIS A 39 1.82 8.37 -0.87
C HIS A 39 3.27 8.03 -0.51
N ARG A 40 3.52 6.81 -0.02
CA ARG A 40 4.85 6.34 0.39
C ARG A 40 5.00 4.83 0.24
N GLY A 41 6.22 4.40 -0.02
CA GLY A 41 6.62 3.00 -0.02
C GLY A 41 7.70 2.73 1.02
N TYR A 42 7.69 1.54 1.59
CA TYR A 42 8.73 1.05 2.49
C TYR A 42 9.15 -0.35 2.07
N SER A 43 10.45 -0.61 2.04
CA SER A 43 11.00 -1.95 1.82
C SER A 43 11.77 -2.41 3.05
N HIS A 44 11.58 -3.68 3.40
CA HIS A 44 12.32 -4.39 4.43
C HIS A 44 12.96 -5.62 3.78
N PRO A 45 14.10 -5.45 3.06
CA PRO A 45 14.70 -6.53 2.26
C PRO A 45 15.01 -7.82 3.04
N PRO A 46 15.53 -7.79 4.28
CA PRO A 46 15.79 -9.02 5.05
C PRO A 46 14.53 -9.85 5.31
N GLU A 47 13.37 -9.20 5.40
CA GLU A 47 12.09 -9.83 5.68
C GLU A 47 11.26 -10.06 4.42
N LYS A 48 11.77 -9.67 3.24
CA LYS A 48 11.03 -9.66 1.96
C LYS A 48 9.64 -9.06 2.10
N ARG A 49 9.56 -7.97 2.87
CA ARG A 49 8.32 -7.31 3.28
C ARG A 49 8.31 -5.89 2.75
N TYR A 50 7.17 -5.50 2.18
CA TYR A 50 6.99 -4.23 1.50
C TYR A 50 5.67 -3.62 1.96
N THR A 51 5.68 -2.33 2.23
CA THR A 51 4.49 -1.59 2.64
C THR A 51 4.24 -0.45 1.67
N MET A 52 3.02 -0.33 1.18
CA MET A 52 2.56 0.80 0.39
C MET A 52 1.50 1.56 1.17
N ILE A 53 1.71 2.86 1.34
CA ILE A 53 0.74 3.78 1.94
C ILE A 53 0.11 4.57 0.81
N PHE A 54 -1.21 4.63 0.84
CA PHE A 54 -2.03 5.43 -0.03
C PHE A 54 -2.81 6.50 0.74
N THR A 55 -3.13 7.58 0.05
CA THR A 55 -4.05 8.62 0.51
C THR A 55 -5.10 8.87 -0.58
N SER A 56 -6.28 9.36 -0.21
CA SER A 56 -7.27 9.82 -1.18
C SER A 56 -6.91 11.20 -1.76
N TYR A 57 -7.74 11.70 -2.68
CA TYR A 57 -7.71 13.08 -3.14
C TYR A 57 -7.91 14.09 -2.02
N ASP A 58 -7.50 15.34 -2.29
CA ASP A 58 -7.77 16.52 -1.46
C ASP A 58 -9.22 17.02 -1.68
N ASP A 59 -10.19 16.15 -1.43
CA ASP A 59 -11.59 16.54 -1.24
C ASP A 59 -11.84 16.64 0.27
N PRO A 60 -12.48 17.72 0.77
CA PRO A 60 -12.72 17.89 2.21
C PRO A 60 -13.41 16.71 2.90
N ASN A 61 -14.21 15.93 2.18
CA ASN A 61 -14.92 14.76 2.71
C ASN A 61 -14.02 13.52 2.87
N TYR A 62 -12.92 13.47 2.13
CA TYR A 62 -12.05 12.29 2.04
C TYR A 62 -10.61 12.57 2.49
N LYS A 63 -10.21 13.85 2.67
CA LYS A 63 -8.81 14.31 2.90
C LYS A 63 -7.99 13.52 3.93
N ASP A 64 -8.64 12.90 4.92
CA ASP A 64 -7.99 12.18 6.01
C ASP A 64 -7.95 10.65 5.77
N TYR A 65 -8.34 10.20 4.57
CA TYR A 65 -8.41 8.79 4.24
C TYR A 65 -7.01 8.23 3.98
N ILE A 66 -6.69 7.14 4.66
CA ILE A 66 -5.37 6.50 4.61
C ILE A 66 -5.57 4.99 4.47
N LEU A 67 -4.91 4.42 3.48
CA LEU A 67 -4.81 2.98 3.31
C LEU A 67 -3.34 2.56 3.41
N SER A 68 -3.06 1.51 4.16
CA SER A 68 -1.74 0.91 4.27
C SER A 68 -1.85 -0.58 3.99
N ILE A 69 -1.18 -1.01 2.93
CA ILE A 69 -1.08 -2.40 2.52
C ILE A 69 0.33 -2.89 2.82
N GLU A 70 0.44 -4.07 3.41
CA GLU A 70 1.70 -4.79 3.57
C GLU A 70 1.64 -6.07 2.75
N CYS A 71 2.68 -6.34 1.97
CA CYS A 71 2.88 -7.64 1.34
C CYS A 71 4.22 -8.24 1.76
N ALA A 72 4.19 -9.53 2.05
CA ALA A 72 5.37 -10.30 2.43
C ALA A 72 5.48 -11.54 1.56
N TYR A 73 6.71 -11.93 1.21
CA TYR A 73 6.94 -13.17 0.49
C TYR A 73 6.88 -14.37 1.45
N ARG A 74 5.87 -15.24 1.28
CA ARG A 74 5.61 -16.44 2.08
C ARG A 74 5.20 -17.59 1.18
N ASP A 75 5.64 -18.80 1.48
CA ASP A 75 5.25 -20.02 0.76
C ASP A 75 5.33 -19.89 -0.77
N SER A 76 6.40 -19.29 -1.26
CA SER A 76 6.69 -19.05 -2.69
C SER A 76 5.82 -18.01 -3.41
N LYS A 77 4.99 -17.23 -2.68
CA LYS A 77 4.14 -16.17 -3.24
C LYS A 77 4.18 -14.90 -2.39
N TYR A 78 3.71 -13.78 -2.94
CA TYR A 78 3.46 -12.58 -2.16
C TYR A 78 2.05 -12.64 -1.58
N GLU A 79 1.95 -12.48 -0.27
CA GLU A 79 0.66 -12.39 0.44
C GLU A 79 0.48 -10.97 0.94
N CYS A 80 -0.64 -10.36 0.54
CA CYS A 80 -0.97 -8.97 0.86
C CYS A 80 -2.05 -8.91 1.93
N ARG A 81 -1.99 -7.87 2.78
CA ARG A 81 -3.00 -7.59 3.79
C ARG A 81 -3.14 -6.09 4.04
N ILE A 82 -4.35 -5.69 4.42
CA ILE A 82 -4.61 -4.36 4.94
C ILE A 82 -4.03 -4.28 6.36
N VAL A 83 -3.08 -3.37 6.57
CA VAL A 83 -2.53 -3.04 7.90
C VAL A 83 -3.36 -1.95 8.56
N LYS A 84 -3.80 -0.97 7.76
CA LYS A 84 -4.62 0.14 8.22
C LYS A 84 -5.51 0.61 7.08
N LYS A 85 -6.78 0.82 7.38
CA LYS A 85 -7.76 1.47 6.51
C LYS A 85 -8.48 2.48 7.40
N VAL A 86 -8.30 3.76 7.08
CA VAL A 86 -9.06 4.86 7.65
C VAL A 86 -9.80 5.43 6.47
N ASP A 87 -11.05 5.02 6.33
CA ASP A 87 -12.04 5.65 5.48
C ASP A 87 -13.31 5.74 6.31
N GLY A 88 -14.14 6.74 6.07
CA GLY A 88 -15.38 6.98 6.81
C GLY A 88 -16.45 5.92 6.57
N LEU A 89 -16.07 4.79 5.94
CA LEU A 89 -16.92 3.67 5.63
C LEU A 89 -16.91 2.73 6.84
N SER A 90 -18.08 2.56 7.46
CA SER A 90 -18.29 1.49 8.45
C SER A 90 -18.31 0.12 7.74
N PRO A 91 -17.90 -0.96 8.41
CA PRO A 91 -17.55 -2.25 7.80
C PRO A 91 -18.66 -2.93 7.00
#